data_AF-A0A959E3A5-F1
#
_entry.id   AF-A0A959E3A5-F1
#
_cell.length_a   1.000
_cell.length_b   1.000
_cell.length_c   1.000
_cell.angle_alpha   90.00
_cell.angle_beta   90.00
_cell.angle_gamma   90.00
#
_symmetry.space_group_name_H-M   'P 1'
#
loop_
_entity.id
_entity.type
_entity.pdbx_description
1 polymer ?
#
loop_
_entity_poly.entity_id
_entity_poly.type
_entity_poly.pdbx_seq_one_letter_code
_entity_poly.pdbx_strand_id
1 'polypeptide(L)'
;NNLGVTAVLDALQYFKEGELKYRYPIELDLESSAGKGSGMVDTRNQLLRQALLHFEAAISMDPNYAPAYLNKACVYAIMGDAKRAAFYAEEEARPAAVKGHYDKTVLDVDVLTGILDAEAGNTAKATQTFKTAAAMNSNLAAINLGILNNTPPETEPVSFAGLPKTEKIDDQSLTGIADNVRINQKLSITLNKDLFFHQNPDQGPGSRLFVSQNGQTGVNTLFQITSSGYKGNTARNIGLGATGNDIITAYQKPQRTIETPLGQIMVYSKMIFILGKGGKLERWVNYLKL
;
A
#
# COMPACT_ATOMS: atom_id res chain seq x y z
N ASN A 1 0.13 -11.65 -8.43
CA ASN A 1 0.70 -10.90 -7.30
C ASN A 1 -0.39 -10.36 -6.37
N ASN A 2 -1.21 -9.42 -6.82
CA ASN A 2 -2.15 -8.69 -5.94
C ASN A 2 -3.15 -9.55 -5.16
N LEU A 3 -3.66 -10.64 -5.74
CA LEU A 3 -4.51 -11.59 -5.01
C LEU A 3 -3.80 -12.23 -3.80
N GLY A 4 -2.49 -12.46 -3.92
CA GLY A 4 -1.67 -12.91 -2.81
C GLY A 4 -1.54 -11.82 -1.74
N VAL A 5 -1.24 -10.58 -2.15
CA VAL A 5 -1.17 -9.43 -1.24
C VAL A 5 -2.47 -9.22 -0.48
N THR A 6 -3.63 -9.29 -1.13
CA THR A 6 -4.93 -9.17 -0.46
C THR A 6 -5.14 -10.25 0.59
N ALA A 7 -4.78 -11.50 0.28
CA ALA A 7 -4.85 -12.59 1.26
C ALA A 7 -3.89 -12.37 2.44
N VAL A 8 -2.69 -11.81 2.23
CA VAL A 8 -1.79 -11.42 3.32
C VAL A 8 -2.42 -10.33 4.18
N LEU A 9 -2.96 -9.26 3.58
CA LEU A 9 -3.58 -8.16 4.30
C LEU A 9 -4.79 -8.62 5.13
N ASP A 10 -5.58 -9.56 4.62
CA ASP A 10 -6.67 -10.19 5.38
C ASP A 10 -6.12 -11.04 6.53
N ALA A 11 -5.06 -11.81 6.31
CA ALA A 11 -4.43 -12.62 7.36
C ALA A 11 -3.93 -11.75 8.53
N LEU A 12 -3.36 -10.58 8.22
CA LEU A 12 -2.82 -9.64 9.21
C LEU A 12 -3.88 -9.15 10.21
N GLN A 13 -5.17 -9.11 9.85
CA GLN A 13 -6.25 -8.71 10.74
C GLN A 13 -6.49 -9.69 11.90
N TYR A 14 -6.01 -10.93 11.76
CA TYR A 14 -6.17 -11.99 12.76
C TYR A 14 -4.94 -12.15 13.67
N PHE A 15 -3.91 -11.32 13.49
CA PHE A 15 -2.79 -11.26 14.44
C PHE A 15 -3.17 -10.38 15.63
N LYS A 16 -2.76 -10.79 16.83
CA LYS A 16 -2.97 -9.97 18.02
C LYS A 16 -2.07 -8.74 17.96
N GLU A 17 -2.47 -7.68 18.67
CA GLU A 17 -1.61 -6.52 18.86
C GLU A 17 -0.24 -6.94 19.42
N GLY A 18 0.83 -6.46 18.79
CA GLY A 18 2.21 -6.81 19.16
C GLY A 18 2.68 -8.20 18.74
N GLU A 19 1.83 -9.05 18.14
CA GLU A 19 2.26 -10.38 17.69
C GLU A 19 3.26 -10.32 16.53
N LEU A 20 3.09 -9.36 15.63
CA LEU A 20 4.10 -8.97 14.65
C LEU A 20 4.74 -7.67 15.10
N LYS A 21 5.99 -7.76 15.56
CA LYS A 21 6.74 -6.60 16.06
C LYS A 21 7.10 -5.61 14.94
N TYR A 22 7.52 -6.13 13.79
CA TYR A 22 8.03 -5.33 12.68
C TYR A 22 6.99 -5.12 11.57
N ARG A 23 7.27 -4.18 10.68
CA ARG A 23 6.47 -3.89 9.48
C ARG A 23 7.14 -4.51 8.26
N TYR A 24 6.51 -5.52 7.67
CA TYR A 24 7.05 -6.25 6.51
C TYR A 24 6.78 -5.53 5.18
N PRO A 25 7.72 -5.55 4.22
CA PRO A 25 7.58 -4.91 2.91
C PRO A 25 6.69 -5.72 1.95
N ILE A 26 5.38 -5.69 2.19
CA ILE A 26 4.40 -6.33 1.29
C ILE A 26 4.04 -5.37 0.14
N GLU A 27 4.55 -5.65 -1.06
CA GLU A 27 4.41 -4.79 -2.24
C GLU A 27 3.13 -5.10 -3.04
N LEU A 28 2.20 -4.14 -3.06
CA LEU A 28 1.03 -4.12 -3.93
C LEU A 28 1.40 -3.54 -5.31
N ASP A 29 1.13 -4.29 -6.36
CA ASP A 29 1.36 -3.83 -7.73
C ASP A 29 0.16 -3.02 -8.24
N LEU A 30 0.38 -1.76 -8.65
CA LEU A 30 -0.69 -0.91 -9.17
C LEU A 30 -0.94 -1.07 -10.67
N GLU A 31 -0.04 -1.72 -11.40
CA GLU A 31 -0.14 -1.95 -12.85
C GLU A 31 -0.79 -3.30 -13.18
N SER A 32 -0.83 -4.23 -12.22
CA SER A 32 -1.49 -5.53 -12.38
C SER A 32 -3.02 -5.41 -12.25
N SER A 33 -3.74 -5.68 -13.34
CA SER A 33 -5.20 -5.86 -13.30
C SER A 33 -5.57 -7.11 -12.46
N ALA A 34 -6.33 -6.92 -11.39
CA ALA A 34 -6.74 -8.00 -10.51
C ALA A 34 -7.90 -8.82 -11.12
N GLY A 35 -7.68 -10.12 -11.30
CA GLY A 35 -8.74 -11.10 -11.57
C GLY A 35 -9.56 -11.38 -10.32
N LYS A 36 -10.86 -11.69 -10.50
CA LYS A 36 -11.83 -12.01 -9.45
C LYS A 36 -11.35 -13.16 -8.54
N GLY A 37 -11.43 -12.95 -7.22
CA GLY A 37 -11.33 -14.01 -6.22
C GLY A 37 -12.47 -13.90 -5.22
N SER A 38 -13.51 -14.71 -5.40
CA SER A 38 -14.56 -14.95 -4.42
C SER A 38 -14.13 -16.05 -3.46
N GLY A 39 -14.37 -15.88 -2.16
CA GLY A 39 -14.31 -16.98 -1.20
C GLY A 39 -13.97 -16.51 0.20
N MET A 40 -14.97 -16.45 1.07
CA MET A 40 -14.82 -16.19 2.50
C MET A 40 -14.63 -17.54 3.21
N VAL A 41 -13.40 -17.93 3.59
CA VAL A 41 -13.12 -19.04 4.56
C VAL A 41 -11.75 -18.89 5.26
N ASP A 42 -11.80 -18.97 6.61
CA ASP A 42 -10.89 -19.43 7.68
C ASP A 42 -9.39 -19.06 7.83
N THR A 43 -9.05 -18.96 9.13
CA THR A 43 -7.75 -18.85 9.86
C THR A 43 -6.56 -18.23 9.13
N ARG A 44 -5.82 -17.34 9.82
CA ARG A 44 -4.62 -16.66 9.26
C ARG A 44 -3.65 -17.56 8.50
N ASN A 45 -3.45 -18.81 8.95
CA ASN A 45 -2.54 -19.75 8.32
C ASN A 45 -3.02 -20.24 6.95
N GLN A 46 -4.33 -20.36 6.75
CA GLN A 46 -4.90 -20.73 5.46
C GLN A 46 -4.77 -19.56 4.47
N LEU A 47 -5.06 -18.33 4.91
CA LEU A 47 -4.88 -17.12 4.09
C LEU A 47 -3.41 -16.93 3.66
N LEU A 48 -2.45 -17.15 4.56
CA LEU A 48 -1.02 -17.10 4.22
C LEU A 48 -0.61 -18.19 3.20
N ARG A 49 -1.14 -19.42 3.33
CA ARG A 49 -0.88 -20.49 2.33
C ARG A 49 -1.51 -20.17 0.98
N GLN A 50 -2.71 -19.59 0.96
CA GLN A 50 -3.33 -19.13 -0.27
C GLN A 50 -2.50 -18.03 -0.93
N ALA A 51 -1.95 -17.09 -0.16
CA ALA A 51 -1.06 -16.06 -0.67
C ALA A 51 0.17 -16.66 -1.36
N LEU A 52 0.80 -17.68 -0.76
CA LEU A 52 1.94 -18.38 -1.37
C LEU A 52 1.59 -18.96 -2.75
N LEU A 53 0.42 -19.61 -2.89
CA LEU A 53 -0.03 -20.15 -4.18
C LEU A 53 -0.22 -19.05 -5.23
N HIS A 54 -0.76 -17.88 -4.83
CA HIS A 54 -0.91 -16.75 -5.74
C HIS A 54 0.42 -16.12 -6.16
N PHE A 55 1.43 -16.11 -5.28
CA PHE A 55 2.78 -15.66 -5.64
C PHE A 55 3.49 -16.67 -6.54
N GLU A 56 3.34 -17.97 -6.31
CA GLU A 56 3.87 -19.02 -7.18
C GLU A 56 3.28 -18.94 -8.58
N ALA A 57 1.96 -18.72 -8.70
CA ALA A 57 1.34 -18.48 -9.99
C ALA A 57 1.93 -17.24 -10.68
N ALA A 58 2.15 -16.14 -9.95
CA ALA A 58 2.76 -14.92 -10.51
C ALA A 58 4.19 -15.17 -11.03
N ILE A 59 5.01 -15.85 -10.22
CA ILE A 59 6.38 -16.25 -10.58
C ILE A 59 6.38 -17.17 -11.80
N SER A 60 5.43 -18.11 -11.90
CA SER A 60 5.33 -19.00 -13.07
C SER A 60 5.00 -18.27 -14.37
N MET A 61 4.28 -17.15 -14.28
CA MET A 61 3.92 -16.33 -15.44
C MET A 61 5.07 -15.41 -15.86
N ASP A 62 5.75 -14.80 -14.88
CA ASP A 62 6.96 -14.02 -15.12
C ASP A 62 8.03 -14.36 -14.06
N PRO A 63 9.03 -15.19 -14.44
CA PRO A 63 10.11 -15.58 -13.54
C PRO A 63 11.02 -14.42 -13.12
N ASN A 64 10.94 -13.24 -13.74
CA ASN A 64 11.72 -12.06 -13.35
C ASN A 64 10.89 -11.05 -12.54
N TYR A 65 9.65 -11.39 -12.20
CA TYR A 65 8.77 -10.51 -11.44
C TYR A 65 9.13 -10.50 -9.95
N ALA A 66 10.11 -9.67 -9.62
CA ALA A 66 10.72 -9.57 -8.29
C ALA A 66 9.73 -9.34 -7.13
N PRO A 67 8.68 -8.50 -7.27
CA PRO A 67 7.73 -8.27 -6.18
C PRO A 67 7.04 -9.55 -5.68
N ALA A 68 6.79 -10.53 -6.56
CA ALA A 68 6.18 -11.79 -6.12
C ALA A 68 7.13 -12.65 -5.26
N TYR A 69 8.43 -12.66 -5.57
CA TYR A 69 9.42 -13.34 -4.74
C TYR A 69 9.58 -12.66 -3.38
N LEU A 70 9.66 -11.32 -3.35
CA LEU A 70 9.75 -10.57 -2.09
C LEU A 70 8.51 -10.79 -1.22
N ASN A 71 7.31 -10.71 -1.81
CA ASN A 71 6.07 -10.98 -1.09
C ASN A 71 6.01 -12.42 -0.56
N LYS A 72 6.47 -13.39 -1.34
CA LYS A 72 6.62 -14.79 -0.90
C LYS A 72 7.58 -14.92 0.28
N ALA A 73 8.74 -14.24 0.24
CA ALA A 73 9.71 -14.20 1.32
C ALA A 73 9.11 -13.62 2.61
N CYS A 74 8.36 -12.52 2.50
CA CYS A 74 7.67 -11.92 3.63
C CYS A 74 6.63 -12.85 4.26
N VAL A 75 5.87 -13.61 3.45
CA VAL A 75 4.92 -14.59 3.99
C VAL A 75 5.63 -15.67 4.79
N TYR A 76 6.78 -16.17 4.31
CA TYR A 76 7.57 -17.12 5.10
C TYR A 76 8.07 -16.53 6.41
N ALA A 77 8.50 -15.26 6.42
CA ALA A 77 8.90 -14.57 7.64
C ALA A 77 7.74 -14.46 8.64
N ILE A 78 6.56 -14.03 8.17
CA ILE A 78 5.33 -13.93 8.98
C ILE A 78 4.91 -15.30 9.55
N MET A 79 5.16 -16.39 8.81
CA MET A 79 4.91 -17.76 9.27
C MET A 79 5.99 -18.29 10.24
N GLY A 80 7.03 -17.51 10.54
CA GLY A 80 8.15 -17.90 11.41
C GLY A 80 9.21 -18.76 10.73
N ASP A 81 9.17 -18.92 9.40
CA ASP A 81 10.16 -19.67 8.64
C ASP A 81 11.26 -18.74 8.10
N ALA A 82 12.15 -18.33 9.01
CA ALA A 82 13.25 -17.43 8.70
C ALA A 82 14.20 -17.99 7.62
N LYS A 83 14.35 -19.32 7.52
CA LYS A 83 15.23 -19.95 6.53
C LYS A 83 14.70 -19.78 5.11
N ARG A 84 13.41 -20.10 4.89
CA ARG A 84 12.79 -19.87 3.58
C ARG A 84 12.64 -18.39 3.28
N ALA A 85 12.33 -17.58 4.29
CA ALA A 85 12.28 -16.13 4.12
C ALA A 85 13.62 -15.57 3.58
N ALA A 86 14.74 -15.90 4.24
CA ALA A 86 16.06 -15.46 3.81
C ALA A 86 16.42 -15.95 2.40
N PHE A 87 16.14 -17.23 2.10
CA PHE A 87 16.38 -17.80 0.78
C PHE A 87 15.61 -17.05 -0.32
N TYR A 88 14.29 -16.90 -0.18
CA TYR A 88 13.48 -16.21 -1.21
C TYR A 88 13.81 -14.72 -1.31
N ALA A 89 14.27 -14.10 -0.22
CA ALA A 89 14.68 -12.70 -0.24
C ALA A 89 16.00 -12.50 -1.00
N GLU A 90 17.04 -13.26 -0.65
CA GLU A 90 18.41 -13.02 -1.12
C GLU A 90 18.74 -13.78 -2.41
N GLU A 91 18.27 -15.01 -2.57
CA GLU A 91 18.63 -15.87 -3.70
C GLU A 91 17.65 -15.74 -4.88
N GLU A 92 16.43 -15.25 -4.62
CA GLU A 92 15.37 -15.18 -5.64
C GLU A 92 14.92 -13.74 -5.90
N ALA A 93 14.45 -13.02 -4.87
CA ALA A 93 13.90 -11.68 -5.02
C ALA A 93 14.97 -10.65 -5.42
N ARG A 94 16.13 -10.64 -4.75
CA ARG A 94 17.19 -9.66 -5.05
C ARG A 94 17.74 -9.80 -6.48
N PRO A 95 18.11 -10.99 -6.99
CA PRO A 95 18.60 -11.13 -8.36
C PRO A 95 17.53 -10.76 -9.39
N ALA A 96 16.27 -11.18 -9.17
CA ALA A 96 15.16 -10.79 -10.02
C ALA A 96 14.95 -9.26 -10.02
N ALA A 97 15.06 -8.61 -8.85
CA ALA A 97 14.90 -7.18 -8.69
C ALA A 97 15.98 -6.39 -9.43
N VAL A 98 17.24 -6.79 -9.28
CA VAL A 98 18.37 -6.18 -10.00
C VAL A 98 18.20 -6.33 -11.51
N LYS A 99 17.86 -7.54 -11.98
CA LYS A 99 17.66 -7.83 -13.40
C LYS A 99 16.46 -7.09 -14.00
N GLY A 100 15.39 -6.97 -13.23
CA GLY A 100 14.15 -6.28 -13.63
C GLY A 100 14.14 -4.78 -13.36
N HIS A 101 15.24 -4.21 -12.84
CA HIS A 101 15.34 -2.80 -12.46
C HIS A 101 14.28 -2.35 -11.43
N TYR A 102 13.92 -3.23 -10.50
CA TYR A 102 13.05 -2.93 -9.36
C TYR A 102 13.87 -2.37 -8.18
N ASP A 103 14.39 -1.15 -8.34
CA ASP A 103 15.28 -0.51 -7.36
C ASP A 103 14.69 -0.47 -5.95
N LYS A 104 13.38 -0.22 -5.84
CA LYS A 104 12.68 -0.23 -4.55
C LYS A 104 12.57 -1.64 -3.97
N THR A 105 12.27 -2.66 -4.77
CA THR A 105 12.22 -4.05 -4.31
C THR A 105 13.60 -4.50 -3.79
N VAL A 106 14.71 -4.07 -4.42
CA VAL A 106 16.07 -4.32 -3.87
C VAL A 106 16.21 -3.74 -2.46
N LEU A 107 15.76 -2.50 -2.26
CA LEU A 107 15.78 -1.82 -0.97
C LEU A 107 14.85 -2.50 0.05
N ASP A 108 13.71 -3.01 -0.39
CA ASP A 108 12.76 -3.71 0.47
C ASP A 108 13.23 -5.13 0.83
N VAL A 109 14.07 -5.78 0.01
CA VAL A 109 14.81 -6.98 0.44
C VAL A 109 15.71 -6.63 1.64
N ASP A 110 16.41 -5.49 1.63
CA ASP A 110 17.23 -5.06 2.77
C ASP A 110 16.36 -4.82 4.03
N VAL A 111 15.14 -4.28 3.87
CA VAL A 111 14.20 -4.15 4.99
C VAL A 111 13.85 -5.51 5.57
N LEU A 112 13.48 -6.48 4.71
CA LEU A 112 13.13 -7.83 5.17
C LEU A 112 14.32 -8.51 5.86
N THR A 113 15.53 -8.40 5.34
CA THR A 113 16.71 -9.02 5.95
C THR A 113 17.10 -8.34 7.27
N GLY A 114 16.94 -7.02 7.38
CA GLY A 114 17.05 -6.31 8.65
C GLY A 114 16.06 -6.81 9.71
N ILE A 115 14.82 -7.12 9.32
CA ILE A 115 13.81 -7.72 10.20
C ILE A 115 14.25 -9.12 10.66
N LEU A 116 14.66 -9.97 9.73
CA LEU A 116 15.13 -11.33 10.05
C LEU A 116 16.35 -11.32 10.98
N ASP A 117 17.30 -10.42 10.74
CA ASP A 117 18.46 -10.23 11.62
C ASP A 117 18.02 -9.76 13.02
N ALA A 118 17.07 -8.84 13.11
CA ALA A 118 16.57 -8.33 14.38
C ALA A 118 15.83 -9.42 15.18
N GLU A 119 15.02 -10.24 14.52
CA GLU A 119 14.33 -11.39 15.12
C GLU A 119 15.30 -12.49 15.57
N ALA A 120 16.42 -12.66 14.85
CA ALA A 120 17.51 -13.56 15.24
C ALA A 120 18.39 -13.01 16.38
N GLY A 121 18.15 -11.79 16.87
CA GLY A 121 18.96 -11.14 17.91
C GLY A 121 20.23 -10.45 17.39
N ASN A 122 20.45 -10.40 16.07
CA ASN A 122 21.58 -9.72 15.42
C ASN A 122 21.33 -8.21 15.31
N THR A 123 21.05 -7.56 16.45
CA THR A 123 20.57 -6.18 16.52
C THR A 123 21.52 -5.15 15.91
N ALA A 124 22.84 -5.34 16.04
CA ALA A 124 23.84 -4.45 15.43
C ALA A 124 23.77 -4.49 13.89
N LYS A 125 23.63 -5.70 13.32
CA LYS A 125 23.49 -5.90 11.87
C LYS A 125 22.18 -5.30 11.36
N ALA A 126 21.07 -5.63 12.03
CA ALA A 126 19.76 -5.05 11.71
C ALA A 126 19.76 -3.52 11.76
N THR A 127 20.37 -2.93 12.81
CA THR A 127 20.51 -1.47 12.96
C THR A 127 21.24 -0.85 11.77
N GLN A 128 22.36 -1.46 11.36
CA GLN A 128 23.12 -0.96 10.22
C GLN A 128 22.33 -1.08 8.93
N THR A 129 21.69 -2.21 8.67
CA THR A 129 20.84 -2.44 7.49
C THR A 129 19.71 -1.41 7.42
N PHE A 130 18.97 -1.22 8.51
CA PHE A 130 17.89 -0.23 8.52
C PHE A 130 18.39 1.21 8.34
N LYS A 131 19.54 1.58 8.92
CA LYS A 131 20.13 2.92 8.73
C LYS A 131 20.51 3.15 7.27
N THR A 132 21.17 2.18 6.64
CA THR A 132 21.54 2.28 5.22
C THR A 132 20.29 2.42 4.34
N ALA A 133 19.28 1.57 4.56
CA ALA A 133 18.07 1.60 3.76
C ALA A 133 17.25 2.89 3.98
N ALA A 134 17.19 3.39 5.22
CA ALA A 134 16.56 4.68 5.53
C ALA A 134 17.27 5.86 4.85
N ALA A 135 18.61 5.83 4.80
CA ALA A 135 19.40 6.84 4.08
C ALA A 135 19.15 6.81 2.56
N MET A 136 18.70 5.68 2.02
CA MET A 136 18.23 5.53 0.64
C MET A 136 16.75 5.86 0.45
N ASN A 137 16.13 6.56 1.40
CA ASN A 137 14.72 6.96 1.43
C ASN A 137 13.72 5.81 1.66
N SER A 138 14.12 4.68 2.26
CA SER A 138 13.16 3.69 2.76
C SER A 138 12.50 4.20 4.05
N ASN A 139 11.27 4.69 3.94
CA ASN A 139 10.46 5.05 5.10
C ASN A 139 10.19 3.82 5.99
N LEU A 140 9.99 2.65 5.39
CA LEU A 140 9.75 1.41 6.10
C LEU A 140 10.98 0.99 6.95
N ALA A 141 12.20 1.16 6.42
CA ALA A 141 13.42 0.96 7.20
C ALA A 141 13.52 1.91 8.39
N ALA A 142 13.18 3.19 8.22
CA ALA A 142 13.19 4.17 9.30
C ALA A 142 12.19 3.80 10.41
N ILE A 143 11.00 3.32 10.05
CA ILE A 143 10.00 2.81 10.99
C ILE A 143 10.54 1.60 11.76
N ASN A 144 11.07 0.59 11.05
CA ASN A 144 11.60 -0.62 11.68
C ASN A 144 12.83 -0.35 12.57
N LEU A 145 13.65 0.65 12.23
CA LEU A 145 14.72 1.14 13.10
C LEU A 145 14.17 1.73 14.41
N GLY A 146 13.10 2.53 14.32
CA GLY A 146 12.41 3.06 15.50
C GLY A 146 11.88 1.94 16.40
N ILE A 147 11.23 0.94 15.81
CA ILE A 147 10.73 -0.26 16.48
C ILE A 147 11.87 -1.04 17.16
N LEU A 148 12.99 -1.25 16.45
CA LEU A 148 14.16 -1.94 17.00
C LEU A 148 14.72 -1.22 18.23
N ASN A 149 14.75 0.10 18.20
CA ASN A 149 15.24 0.95 19.28
C ASN A 149 14.23 1.17 20.41
N ASN A 150 13.06 0.52 20.38
CA ASN A 150 11.93 0.77 21.30
C ASN A 150 11.56 2.26 21.38
N THR A 151 11.74 2.98 20.27
CA THR A 151 11.19 4.33 20.16
C THR A 151 9.68 4.17 20.24
N PRO A 152 8.97 4.87 21.15
CA PRO A 152 7.53 4.80 21.19
C PRO A 152 7.00 4.99 19.79
N PRO A 153 6.04 4.16 19.31
CA PRO A 153 5.38 4.48 18.07
C PRO A 153 4.90 5.91 18.21
N GLU A 154 5.37 6.80 17.34
CA GLU A 154 4.89 8.18 17.36
C GLU A 154 3.37 8.08 17.34
N THR A 155 2.74 8.60 18.40
CA THR A 155 1.29 8.48 18.59
C THR A 155 0.63 8.87 17.29
N GLU A 156 -0.30 8.03 16.79
CA GLU A 156 -1.14 8.42 15.66
C GLU A 156 -1.62 9.85 15.95
N PRO A 157 -1.39 10.82 15.04
CA PRO A 157 -1.84 12.16 15.30
C PRO A 157 -3.32 12.10 15.64
N VAL A 158 -3.64 12.49 16.87
CA VAL A 158 -4.99 12.54 17.41
C VAL A 158 -5.78 13.41 16.45
N SER A 159 -6.62 12.78 15.62
CA SER A 159 -7.56 13.41 14.70
C SER A 159 -7.06 14.73 14.10
N PHE A 160 -6.52 14.67 12.88
CA PHE A 160 -6.34 15.81 11.97
C PHE A 160 -7.18 17.02 12.37
N ALA A 161 -6.56 18.07 12.89
CA ALA A 161 -7.18 19.39 12.89
C ALA A 161 -7.59 19.64 11.43
N GLY A 162 -8.89 19.89 11.20
CA GLY A 162 -9.52 19.81 9.89
C GLY A 162 -8.73 20.49 8.77
N LEU A 163 -9.00 20.10 7.52
CA LEU A 163 -8.38 20.73 6.37
C LEU A 163 -8.60 22.25 6.42
N PRO A 164 -7.59 23.08 6.10
CA PRO A 164 -7.68 24.54 6.18
C PRO A 164 -8.78 25.12 5.28
N LYS A 165 -9.20 24.34 4.27
CA LYS A 165 -10.35 24.57 3.41
C LYS A 165 -10.86 23.21 2.92
N THR A 166 -12.11 23.16 2.44
CA THR A 166 -12.67 21.97 1.79
C THR A 166 -11.75 21.50 0.67
N GLU A 167 -11.34 20.23 0.71
CA GLU A 167 -10.52 19.64 -0.34
C GLU A 167 -11.31 19.51 -1.64
N LYS A 168 -10.65 19.82 -2.76
CA LYS A 168 -11.28 19.85 -4.08
C LYS A 168 -10.36 19.30 -5.15
N ILE A 169 -10.94 18.65 -6.15
CA ILE A 169 -10.29 18.30 -7.41
C ILE A 169 -11.23 18.74 -8.53
N ASP A 170 -10.71 19.40 -9.57
CA ASP A 170 -11.50 20.03 -10.64
C ASP A 170 -12.63 20.93 -10.07
N ASP A 171 -12.27 21.77 -9.10
CA ASP A 171 -13.14 22.70 -8.36
C ASP A 171 -14.34 22.07 -7.61
N GLN A 172 -14.40 20.74 -7.55
CA GLN A 172 -15.46 19.98 -6.93
C GLN A 172 -15.03 19.35 -5.61
N SER A 173 -15.91 19.47 -4.61
CA SER A 173 -15.81 18.74 -3.34
C SER A 173 -16.64 17.47 -3.39
N LEU A 174 -16.19 16.41 -2.72
CA LEU A 174 -16.94 15.15 -2.64
C LEU A 174 -18.33 15.28 -2.01
N THR A 175 -18.53 16.22 -1.08
CA THR A 175 -19.87 16.49 -0.52
C THR A 175 -20.82 17.00 -1.60
N GLY A 176 -20.37 17.94 -2.45
CA GLY A 176 -21.18 18.42 -3.59
C GLY A 176 -21.42 17.35 -4.66
N ILE A 177 -20.47 16.43 -4.86
CA ILE A 177 -20.68 15.26 -5.74
C ILE A 177 -21.69 14.29 -5.11
N ALA A 178 -21.65 14.11 -3.79
CA ALA A 178 -22.53 13.20 -3.06
C ALA A 178 -24.01 13.57 -3.16
N ASP A 179 -24.33 14.86 -3.31
CA ASP A 179 -25.70 15.34 -3.49
C ASP A 179 -26.35 14.81 -4.79
N ASN A 180 -25.55 14.44 -5.80
CA ASN A 180 -26.05 13.91 -7.06
C ASN A 180 -25.06 12.93 -7.73
N VAL A 181 -24.80 11.80 -7.06
CA VAL A 181 -23.89 10.77 -7.58
C VAL A 181 -24.45 10.11 -8.84
N ARG A 182 -23.70 10.17 -9.95
CA ARG A 182 -24.09 9.54 -11.22
C ARG A 182 -23.35 8.24 -11.48
N ILE A 183 -24.02 7.09 -11.37
CA ILE A 183 -23.39 5.78 -11.59
C ILE A 183 -23.49 5.37 -13.07
N ASN A 184 -22.33 5.06 -13.69
CA ASN A 184 -22.31 4.45 -15.02
C ASN A 184 -22.31 2.91 -14.92
N GLN A 185 -23.49 2.31 -15.05
CA GLN A 185 -23.66 0.85 -14.96
C GLN A 185 -22.85 0.08 -16.02
N LYS A 186 -22.48 0.70 -17.16
CA LYS A 186 -21.67 0.05 -18.19
C LYS A 186 -20.20 -0.09 -17.81
N LEU A 187 -19.73 0.73 -16.87
CA LEU A 187 -18.35 0.72 -16.38
C LEU A 187 -18.31 0.21 -14.94
N SER A 188 -18.84 -1.00 -14.74
CA SER A 188 -19.02 -1.60 -13.42
C SER A 188 -18.35 -2.97 -13.32
N ILE A 189 -17.74 -3.23 -12.18
CA ILE A 189 -17.16 -4.53 -11.82
C ILE A 189 -17.83 -4.99 -10.53
N THR A 190 -18.38 -6.21 -10.55
CA THR A 190 -18.84 -6.90 -9.35
C THR A 190 -17.65 -7.55 -8.65
N LEU A 191 -17.35 -7.10 -7.43
CA LEU A 191 -16.27 -7.64 -6.60
C LEU A 191 -16.74 -8.88 -5.83
N ASN A 192 -17.97 -8.85 -5.29
CA ASN A 192 -18.66 -10.02 -4.73
C ASN A 192 -20.20 -9.83 -4.84
N LYS A 193 -20.99 -10.72 -4.23
CA LYS A 193 -22.46 -10.67 -4.32
C LYS A 193 -23.09 -9.35 -3.86
N ASP A 194 -22.43 -8.64 -2.95
CA ASP A 194 -22.94 -7.42 -2.33
C ASP A 194 -22.06 -6.20 -2.62
N LEU A 195 -20.91 -6.34 -3.27
CA LEU A 195 -19.94 -5.27 -3.48
C LEU A 195 -19.72 -5.00 -4.96
N PHE A 196 -20.05 -3.79 -5.38
CA PHE A 196 -19.93 -3.29 -6.74
C PHE A 196 -18.95 -2.12 -6.77
N PHE A 197 -18.16 -2.05 -7.83
CA PHE A 197 -17.25 -0.93 -8.08
C PHE A 197 -17.56 -0.32 -9.43
N HIS A 198 -17.89 0.96 -9.42
CA HIS A 198 -18.30 1.71 -10.60
C HIS A 198 -17.24 2.74 -10.94
N GLN A 199 -16.89 2.85 -12.21
CA GLN A 199 -16.18 3.99 -12.74
C GLN A 199 -17.20 4.95 -13.34
N ASN A 200 -17.29 6.14 -12.77
CA ASN A 200 -18.15 7.20 -13.29
C ASN A 200 -17.40 7.99 -14.38
N PRO A 201 -18.11 8.67 -15.29
CA PRO A 201 -17.47 9.56 -16.26
C PRO A 201 -16.62 10.64 -15.55
N ASP A 202 -15.70 11.22 -16.31
CA ASP A 202 -14.76 12.24 -15.81
C ASP A 202 -15.52 13.33 -15.04
N GLN A 203 -15.04 13.66 -13.84
CA GLN A 203 -15.62 14.72 -13.01
C GLN A 203 -14.97 16.06 -13.32
N GLY A 204 -14.41 16.23 -14.52
CA GLY A 204 -13.65 17.40 -14.90
C GLY A 204 -12.49 17.02 -15.82
N PRO A 205 -11.70 18.01 -16.27
CA PRO A 205 -10.63 17.78 -17.25
C PRO A 205 -9.46 16.97 -16.67
N GLY A 206 -9.35 16.87 -15.35
CA GLY A 206 -8.18 16.35 -14.66
C GLY A 206 -8.45 15.20 -13.70
N SER A 207 -9.68 14.70 -13.59
CA SER A 207 -10.03 13.72 -12.57
C SER A 207 -11.15 12.76 -12.95
N ARG A 208 -11.17 11.64 -12.25
CA ARG A 208 -12.18 10.60 -12.41
C ARG A 208 -12.78 10.22 -11.06
N LEU A 209 -14.06 9.86 -11.07
CA LEU A 209 -14.77 9.37 -9.90
C LEU A 209 -14.98 7.87 -9.99
N PHE A 210 -14.74 7.21 -8.87
CA PHE A 210 -15.10 5.83 -8.64
C PHE A 210 -16.06 5.74 -7.46
N VAL A 211 -16.97 4.77 -7.51
CA VAL A 211 -17.95 4.52 -6.46
C VAL A 211 -17.88 3.06 -6.07
N SER A 212 -17.55 2.80 -4.82
CA SER A 212 -17.76 1.49 -4.21
C SER A 212 -19.15 1.47 -3.58
N GLN A 213 -19.99 0.55 -4.02
CA GLN A 213 -21.35 0.37 -3.52
C GLN A 213 -21.47 -0.97 -2.82
N ASN A 214 -21.88 -0.94 -1.55
CA ASN A 214 -22.27 -2.13 -0.81
C ASN A 214 -23.80 -2.28 -0.86
N GLY A 215 -24.29 -3.21 -1.68
CA GLY A 215 -25.71 -3.51 -1.86
C GLY A 215 -26.38 -4.10 -0.61
N GLN A 216 -25.62 -4.68 0.32
CA GLN A 216 -26.17 -5.20 1.58
C GLN A 216 -26.42 -4.09 2.59
N THR A 217 -25.49 -3.15 2.74
CA THR A 217 -25.57 -2.08 3.76
C THR A 217 -26.12 -0.77 3.22
N GLY A 218 -26.19 -0.61 1.89
CA GLY A 218 -26.52 0.65 1.23
C GLY A 218 -25.40 1.70 1.28
N VAL A 219 -24.26 1.38 1.89
CA VAL A 219 -23.12 2.30 2.04
C VAL A 219 -22.43 2.49 0.70
N ASN A 220 -22.26 3.76 0.31
CA ASN A 220 -21.47 4.14 -0.85
C ASN A 220 -20.18 4.82 -0.40
N THR A 221 -19.06 4.50 -1.04
CA THR A 221 -17.80 5.24 -0.86
C THR A 221 -17.38 5.84 -2.20
N LEU A 222 -17.26 7.17 -2.23
CA LEU A 222 -16.82 7.94 -3.37
C LEU A 222 -15.29 8.09 -3.32
N PHE A 223 -14.64 7.93 -4.47
CA PHE A 223 -13.21 8.16 -4.65
C PHE A 223 -12.99 9.05 -5.87
N GLN A 224 -12.57 10.29 -5.68
CA GLN A 224 -12.18 11.16 -6.79
C GLN A 224 -10.66 11.20 -6.88
N ILE A 225 -10.11 10.71 -7.99
CA ILE A 225 -8.67 10.59 -8.21
C ILE A 225 -8.20 11.56 -9.31
N THR A 226 -7.03 12.17 -9.10
CA THR A 226 -6.37 13.02 -10.11
C THR A 226 -5.74 12.18 -11.23
N SER A 227 -5.68 12.72 -12.44
CA SER A 227 -4.88 12.17 -13.52
C SER A 227 -3.38 12.33 -13.25
N SER A 228 -2.52 11.55 -13.92
CA SER A 228 -1.05 11.64 -13.79
C SER A 228 -0.45 12.95 -14.33
N GLY A 229 -1.22 13.78 -15.01
CA GLY A 229 -0.81 15.09 -15.51
C GLY A 229 -1.48 16.27 -14.83
N TYR A 230 -2.19 16.02 -13.72
CA TYR A 230 -2.99 17.03 -13.03
C TYR A 230 -2.16 18.25 -12.60
N LYS A 231 -2.70 19.45 -12.81
CA LYS A 231 -1.99 20.72 -12.60
C LYS A 231 -2.41 21.48 -11.34
N GLY A 232 -3.48 21.05 -10.67
CA GLY A 232 -3.92 21.66 -9.42
C GLY A 232 -3.09 21.21 -8.23
N ASN A 233 -3.42 21.78 -7.07
CA ASN A 233 -2.84 21.44 -5.78
C ASN A 233 -3.94 21.08 -4.79
N THR A 234 -3.60 20.27 -3.79
CA THR A 234 -4.46 20.00 -2.64
C THR A 234 -4.74 21.27 -1.81
N ALA A 235 -5.64 21.17 -0.83
CA ALA A 235 -5.98 22.25 0.08
C ALA A 235 -4.79 22.82 0.84
N ARG A 236 -3.74 22.00 1.05
CA ARG A 236 -2.48 22.38 1.70
C ARG A 236 -1.33 22.60 0.72
N ASN A 237 -1.65 22.95 -0.52
CA ASN A 237 -0.69 23.34 -1.56
C ASN A 237 0.28 22.24 -2.03
N ILE A 238 -0.03 20.96 -1.76
CA ILE A 238 0.74 19.83 -2.32
C ILE A 238 0.27 19.56 -3.76
N GLY A 239 1.19 19.53 -4.71
CA GLY A 239 0.95 19.17 -6.12
C GLY A 239 1.83 18.01 -6.57
N LEU A 240 1.65 17.56 -7.82
CA LEU A 240 2.44 16.46 -8.38
C LEU A 240 3.95 16.75 -8.32
N GLY A 241 4.75 15.71 -8.06
CA GLY A 241 6.19 15.81 -7.86
C GLY A 241 6.64 16.17 -6.45
N ALA A 242 5.72 16.47 -5.53
CA ALA A 242 6.03 16.63 -4.11
C ALA A 242 6.60 15.31 -3.53
N THR A 243 7.50 15.42 -2.55
CA THR A 243 8.05 14.26 -1.84
C THR A 243 7.12 13.77 -0.74
N GLY A 244 7.33 12.53 -0.28
CA GLY A 244 6.70 12.04 0.95
C GLY A 244 6.92 12.96 2.15
N ASN A 245 8.11 13.57 2.28
CA ASN A 245 8.40 14.52 3.37
C ASN A 245 7.60 15.81 3.25
N ASP A 246 7.38 16.32 2.04
CA ASP A 246 6.51 17.49 1.82
C ASP A 246 5.07 17.17 2.26
N ILE A 247 4.58 15.97 1.93
CA ILE A 247 3.26 15.50 2.34
C ILE A 247 3.20 15.36 3.87
N ILE A 248 4.19 14.73 4.51
CA ILE A 248 4.24 14.58 5.98
C ILE A 248 4.34 15.94 6.66
N THR A 249 5.02 16.90 6.08
CA THR A 249 5.09 18.27 6.63
C THR A 249 3.71 18.95 6.57
N ALA A 250 2.99 18.79 5.46
CA ALA A 250 1.69 19.42 5.27
C ALA A 250 0.55 18.70 6.01
N TYR A 251 0.57 17.37 6.01
CA TYR A 251 -0.50 16.50 6.48
C TYR A 251 -0.11 15.65 7.69
N GLN A 252 1.08 15.78 8.28
CA GLN A 252 1.57 14.86 9.33
C GLN A 252 1.70 13.41 8.81
N LYS A 253 2.01 12.46 9.69
CA LYS A 253 2.20 11.07 9.30
C LYS A 253 0.87 10.42 8.86
N PRO A 254 0.90 9.55 7.83
CA PRO A 254 -0.29 8.83 7.40
C PRO A 254 -0.73 7.81 8.45
N GLN A 255 -2.03 7.47 8.43
CA GLN A 255 -2.58 6.41 9.28
C GLN A 255 -1.98 5.05 8.93
N ARG A 256 -1.74 4.82 7.64
CA ARG A 256 -1.02 3.64 7.15
C ARG A 256 -0.31 3.93 5.85
N THR A 257 0.75 3.20 5.58
CA THR A 257 1.39 3.12 4.26
C THR A 257 1.18 1.74 3.66
N ILE A 258 1.05 1.69 2.33
CA ILE A 258 1.05 0.44 1.56
C ILE A 258 2.22 0.53 0.60
N GLU A 259 3.10 -0.48 0.62
CA GLU A 259 4.25 -0.53 -0.26
C GLU A 259 3.83 -0.90 -1.68
N THR A 260 4.51 -0.33 -2.67
CA THR A 260 4.37 -0.71 -4.09
C THR A 260 5.77 -0.88 -4.69
N PRO A 261 5.94 -1.55 -5.83
CA PRO A 261 7.25 -1.69 -6.47
C PRO A 261 7.85 -0.35 -6.95
N LEU A 262 7.01 0.67 -7.19
CA LEU A 262 7.46 1.97 -7.70
C LEU A 262 7.63 3.03 -6.61
N GLY A 263 6.96 2.85 -5.47
CA GLY A 263 6.92 3.82 -4.38
C GLY A 263 5.98 3.36 -3.27
N GLN A 264 5.13 4.24 -2.76
CA GLN A 264 4.23 3.90 -1.65
C GLN A 264 2.90 4.65 -1.76
N ILE A 265 1.87 4.10 -1.12
CA ILE A 265 0.58 4.73 -0.95
C ILE A 265 0.45 5.19 0.49
N MET A 266 0.27 6.49 0.71
CA MET A 266 0.05 7.07 2.03
C MET A 266 -1.45 7.30 2.24
N VAL A 267 -2.03 6.61 3.22
CA VAL A 267 -3.47 6.65 3.48
C VAL A 267 -3.75 7.50 4.72
N TYR A 268 -4.67 8.45 4.53
CA TYR A 268 -5.20 9.36 5.54
C TYR A 268 -6.71 9.22 5.62
N SER A 269 -7.34 9.77 6.66
CA SER A 269 -8.78 9.57 6.95
C SER A 269 -9.75 10.00 5.84
N LYS A 270 -9.34 10.91 4.95
CA LYS A 270 -10.14 11.42 3.81
C LYS A 270 -9.36 11.50 2.50
N MET A 271 -8.08 11.13 2.50
CA MET A 271 -7.19 11.31 1.37
C MET A 271 -6.24 10.14 1.22
N ILE A 272 -5.83 9.88 -0.02
CA ILE A 272 -4.80 8.91 -0.35
C ILE A 272 -3.80 9.59 -1.27
N PHE A 273 -2.52 9.54 -0.95
CA PHE A 273 -1.45 10.00 -1.83
C PHE A 273 -0.74 8.78 -2.43
N ILE A 274 -0.56 8.78 -3.75
CA ILE A 274 0.10 7.71 -4.49
C ILE A 274 1.44 8.25 -4.96
N LEU A 275 2.51 7.77 -4.33
CA LEU A 275 3.88 8.14 -4.65
C LEU A 275 4.49 7.04 -5.50
N GLY A 276 5.05 7.41 -6.65
CA GLY A 276 5.79 6.50 -7.52
C GLY A 276 7.30 6.71 -7.40
N LYS A 277 7.98 6.62 -8.54
CA LYS A 277 9.44 6.52 -8.60
C LYS A 277 10.14 7.67 -7.86
N GLY A 278 11.13 7.33 -7.03
CA GLY A 278 11.88 8.31 -6.23
C GLY A 278 11.05 8.96 -5.11
N GLY A 279 9.94 8.36 -4.71
CA GLY A 279 9.08 8.87 -3.64
C GLY A 279 8.41 10.19 -4.01
N LYS A 280 8.02 10.33 -5.29
CA LYS A 280 7.39 11.53 -5.84
C LYS A 280 5.90 11.32 -6.02
N LEU A 281 5.09 12.31 -5.64
CA LEU A 281 3.64 12.26 -5.77
C LEU A 281 3.23 12.23 -7.25
N GLU A 282 2.51 11.19 -7.65
CA GLU A 282 2.02 11.03 -9.02
C GLU A 282 0.52 11.29 -9.12
N ARG A 283 -0.24 10.94 -8.07
CA ARG A 283 -1.69 11.15 -7.97
C ARG A 283 -2.12 11.27 -6.52
N TRP A 284 -3.26 11.91 -6.28
CA TRP A 284 -3.97 11.76 -5.01
C TRP A 284 -5.45 11.48 -5.23
N VAL A 285 -6.07 10.96 -4.18
CA VAL A 285 -7.49 10.60 -4.12
C VAL A 285 -8.10 11.32 -2.95
N ASN A 286 -9.22 12.00 -3.18
CA ASN A 286 -10.14 12.36 -2.12
C ASN A 286 -11.15 11.23 -1.98
N TYR A 287 -11.53 10.86 -0.76
CA TYR A 287 -12.60 9.89 -0.57
C TYR A 287 -13.59 10.27 0.53
N LEU A 288 -14.83 9.82 0.37
CA LEU A 288 -15.95 10.10 1.25
C LEU A 288 -16.83 8.86 1.35
N LYS A 289 -17.06 8.38 2.57
CA LYS A 289 -18.03 7.34 2.89
C LYS A 289 -19.37 8.00 3.22
N LEU A 290 -20.42 7.58 2.54
CA LEU A 290 -21.81 8.02 2.69
C LEU A 290 -22.59 7.05 3.57
#